data_AF-A0ABD0NAT5-F1
#
_entry.id   AF-A0ABD0NAT5-F1
#
_cell.length_a   1.000
_cell.length_b   1.000
_cell.length_c   1.000
_cell.angle_alpha   90.00
_cell.angle_beta   90.00
_cell.angle_gamma   90.00
#
_symmetry.space_group_name_H-M   'P 1'
#
loop_
_entity.id
_entity.type
_entity.pdbx_description
1 polymer ?
#
loop_
_entity_poly.entity_id
_entity_poly.type
_entity_poly.pdbx_seq_one_letter_code
_entity_poly.pdbx_strand_id
1 'polypeptide(L)' 'MEDPLLLRNKDGHHSDLVQSNPTETGLKRQSILNDLKYFHVTENVTPDIMHDILEGVGAYEIKLVLSSLISHK' A
#
# COMPACT_ATOMS: atom_id res chain seq x y z
N MET A 1 -8.02 -14.15 -11.19
CA MET A 1 -8.52 -12.79 -10.91
C MET A 1 -9.25 -12.88 -9.58
N GLU A 2 -9.00 -11.96 -8.66
CA GLU A 2 -9.68 -11.96 -7.34
C GLU A 2 -11.17 -11.64 -7.51
N ASP A 3 -12.01 -12.16 -6.61
CA ASP A 3 -13.46 -11.92 -6.62
C ASP A 3 -13.75 -10.53 -6.04
N PRO A 4 -14.33 -9.60 -6.83
CA PRO A 4 -14.63 -8.24 -6.36
C PRO A 4 -15.56 -8.18 -5.15
N LEU A 5 -16.42 -9.19 -4.95
CA LEU A 5 -17.34 -9.24 -3.81
C LEU A 5 -16.65 -9.61 -2.50
N LEU A 6 -15.45 -10.21 -2.59
CA LEU A 6 -14.64 -10.58 -1.43
C LEU A 6 -13.55 -9.54 -1.12
N LEU A 7 -13.38 -8.53 -1.98
CA LEU A 7 -12.44 -7.45 -1.73
C LEU A 7 -12.89 -6.59 -0.55
N ARG A 8 -11.92 -6.28 0.32
CA ARG A 8 -12.14 -5.40 1.45
C ARG A 8 -12.47 -3.99 0.97
N ASN A 9 -13.66 -3.50 1.30
CA ASN A 9 -14.06 -2.12 1.05
C ASN A 9 -13.71 -1.20 2.25
N LYS A 10 -13.94 0.11 2.10
CA LYS A 10 -13.61 1.12 3.14
C LYS A 10 -14.30 0.87 4.47
N ASP A 11 -15.59 0.52 4.44
CA ASP A 11 -16.38 0.27 5.66
C ASP A 11 -15.93 -1.00 6.40
N GLY A 12 -15.67 -2.07 5.65
CA GLY A 12 -15.11 -3.32 6.17
C GLY A 12 -13.71 -3.11 6.73
N HIS A 13 -12.87 -2.32 6.05
CA HIS A 13 -11.54 -1.94 6.55
C HIS A 13 -11.61 -1.19 7.88
N HIS A 14 -12.53 -0.22 7.99
CA HIS A 14 -12.72 0.53 9.22
C HIS A 14 -13.21 -0.38 10.36
N SER A 15 -14.16 -1.27 10.07
CA SER A 15 -14.69 -2.23 11.03
C SER A 15 -13.61 -3.18 11.55
N ASP A 16 -12.79 -3.74 10.64
CA ASP A 16 -11.65 -4.60 10.95
C ASP A 16 -10.61 -3.87 11.85
N LEU A 17 -10.37 -2.58 11.60
CA LEU A 17 -9.47 -1.76 12.42
C LEU A 17 -10.02 -1.53 13.82
N VAL A 18 -11.31 -1.26 13.96
CA VAL A 18 -11.97 -1.08 15.27
C VAL A 18 -12.00 -2.39 16.06
N GLN A 19 -12.15 -3.53 15.39
CA GLN A 19 -12.07 -4.86 16.01
C GLN A 19 -10.69 -5.11 16.64
N SER A 20 -9.63 -4.47 16.12
CA SER A 20 -8.28 -4.53 16.67
C SER A 20 -7.77 -5.97 16.91
N ASN A 21 -8.17 -6.90 16.04
CA ASN A 21 -7.72 -8.29 16.05
C ASN A 21 -6.95 -8.63 14.77
N PRO A 22 -5.61 -8.41 14.74
CA PRO A 22 -4.81 -8.67 13.56
C PRO A 22 -4.75 -10.15 13.16
N THR A 23 -4.99 -11.07 14.09
CA THR A 23 -4.98 -12.52 13.82
C THR A 23 -6.15 -12.92 12.92
N GLU A 24 -7.31 -12.29 13.11
CA GLU A 24 -8.51 -12.58 12.31
C GLU A 24 -8.63 -11.68 11.08
N THR A 25 -8.29 -10.40 11.20
CA THR A 25 -8.52 -9.40 10.15
C THR A 25 -7.29 -9.16 9.26
N GLY A 26 -6.09 -9.50 9.75
CA GLY A 26 -4.82 -9.13 9.10
C GLY A 26 -4.46 -7.65 9.22
N LEU A 27 -5.26 -6.82 9.90
CA LEU A 27 -5.00 -5.39 10.08
C LEU A 27 -4.38 -5.10 11.45
N LYS A 28 -3.19 -4.49 11.45
CA LYS A 28 -2.50 -4.07 12.67
C LYS A 28 -2.76 -2.62 13.05
N ARG A 29 -2.94 -1.75 12.05
CA ARG A 29 -3.12 -0.29 12.20
C ARG A 29 -3.58 0.32 10.88
N GLN A 30 -4.14 1.52 10.95
CA GLN A 30 -4.44 2.38 9.81
C GLN A 30 -3.13 2.71 9.05
N SER A 31 -3.18 2.66 7.71
CA SER A 31 -2.10 3.20 6.88
C SER A 31 -2.12 4.72 6.88
N ILE A 32 -0.99 5.37 7.17
CA ILE A 32 -0.86 6.84 7.07
C ILE A 32 -1.10 7.35 5.65
N LEU A 33 -0.94 6.49 4.63
CA LEU A 33 -1.15 6.86 3.24
C LEU A 33 -2.63 7.06 2.90
N ASN A 34 -3.54 6.49 3.70
CA ASN A 34 -4.99 6.70 3.52
C ASN A 34 -5.41 8.17 3.71
N ASP A 35 -4.56 9.01 4.29
CA ASP A 35 -4.82 10.45 4.46
C ASP A 35 -4.53 11.25 3.17
N LEU A 36 -3.92 10.62 2.16
CA LEU A 36 -3.67 11.25 0.86
C LEU A 36 -4.96 11.34 0.06
N LYS A 37 -5.15 12.47 -0.63
CA LYS A 37 -6.37 12.80 -1.37
C LYS A 37 -6.80 11.77 -2.42
N TYR A 38 -5.85 11.05 -3.01
CA TYR A 38 -6.07 10.15 -4.15
C TYR A 38 -5.67 8.70 -3.84
N PHE A 39 -5.49 8.36 -2.57
CA PHE A 39 -5.05 7.02 -2.17
C PHE A 39 -5.89 6.48 -1.03
N HIS A 40 -6.28 5.21 -1.15
CA HIS A 40 -6.75 4.41 -0.03
C HIS A 40 -6.37 2.95 -0.27
N VAL A 41 -5.91 2.25 0.78
CA VAL A 41 -5.45 0.83 0.69
C VAL A 41 -6.50 -0.16 0.17
N THR A 42 -7.78 0.22 0.17
CA THR A 42 -8.89 -0.61 -0.34
C THR A 42 -9.24 -0.34 -1.79
N GLU A 43 -8.73 0.75 -2.36
CA GLU A 43 -9.07 1.20 -3.72
C GLU A 43 -7.86 1.12 -4.66
N ASN A 44 -6.65 1.27 -4.13
CA ASN A 44 -5.43 1.26 -4.94
C ASN A 44 -4.72 -0.09 -4.79
N VAL A 45 -4.70 -0.83 -5.89
CA VAL A 45 -4.03 -2.13 -6.01
C VAL A 45 -2.52 -1.91 -6.22
N THR A 46 -1.74 -2.95 -5.95
CA THR A 46 -0.29 -2.99 -5.72
C THR A 46 0.62 -2.18 -6.67
N PRO A 47 0.33 -1.99 -7.97
CA PRO A 47 0.98 -0.95 -8.77
C PRO A 47 0.09 0.29 -8.90
N ASP A 48 0.57 1.42 -8.42
CA ASP A 48 -0.12 2.71 -8.44
C ASP A 48 0.75 3.73 -9.19
N ILE A 49 0.27 4.24 -10.33
CA ILE A 49 1.06 5.16 -11.17
C ILE A 49 1.37 6.49 -10.45
N MET A 50 0.50 6.92 -9.52
CA MET A 50 0.75 8.13 -8.74
C MET A 50 1.95 7.88 -7.82
N HIS A 51 1.91 6.83 -7.01
CA HIS A 51 2.97 6.48 -6.07
C HIS A 51 4.27 6.05 -6.77
N ASP A 52 4.20 5.08 -7.67
CA ASP A 52 5.38 4.41 -8.22
C ASP A 52 6.13 5.30 -9.22
N ILE A 53 5.42 6.12 -9.98
CA ILE A 53 6.00 6.93 -11.07
C ILE A 53 5.92 8.43 -10.78
N LEU A 54 4.72 8.98 -10.53
CA LEU A 54 4.51 10.43 -10.51
C LEU A 54 5.04 11.10 -9.23
N GLU A 55 4.98 10.42 -8.10
CA GLU A 55 5.59 10.83 -6.83
C GLU A 55 7.10 10.55 -6.80
N GLY A 56 7.62 9.82 -7.81
CA GLY A 56 9.04 9.58 -8.01
C GLY A 56 9.64 8.47 -7.13
N VAL A 57 8.81 7.70 -6.41
CA VAL A 57 9.26 6.62 -5.51
C VAL A 57 10.05 5.56 -6.27
N GLY A 58 9.55 5.09 -7.41
CA GLY A 58 10.22 4.07 -8.22
C GLY A 58 11.57 4.54 -8.77
N ALA A 59 11.66 5.80 -9.22
CA ALA A 59 12.93 6.37 -9.68
C ALA A 59 13.97 6.47 -8.54
N TYR A 60 13.52 6.84 -7.34
CA TYR A 60 14.36 6.89 -6.15
C TYR A 60 14.85 5.50 -5.72
N GLU A 61 13.95 4.51 -5.68
CA GLU A 61 14.27 3.13 -5.31
C GLU A 61 15.27 2.50 -6.28
N ILE A 62 15.06 2.66 -7.60
CA ILE A 62 15.99 2.17 -8.62
C ILE A 62 17.38 2.79 -8.43
N LYS A 63 17.46 4.10 -8.16
CA LYS A 63 18.73 4.78 -7.92
C LYS A 63 19.45 4.21 -6.69
N LEU A 64 18.73 3.96 -5.59
CA LEU A 64 19.28 3.36 -4.38
C LEU A 64 19.82 1.95 -4.64
N VAL A 65 19.02 1.09 -5.26
CA VAL A 65 19.38 -0.30 -5.54
C VAL A 65 20.60 -0.35 -6.46
N LEU A 66 20.60 0.39 -7.57
CA LEU A 66 21.73 0.44 -8.49
C LEU A 66 22.99 0.98 -7.81
N SER A 67 22.87 2.02 -6.98
CA SER A 67 24.01 2.58 -6.25
C SER A 67 24.59 1.57 -5.27
N SER A 68 23.75 0.84 -4.54
CA SER A 68 24.18 -0.25 -3.65
C SER A 68 24.91 -1.34 -4.41
N LEU A 69 24.37 -1.82 -5.53
CA LEU A 69 24.99 -2.86 -6.35
C LEU A 69 26.33 -2.43 -6.97
N ILE A 70 26.46 -1.16 -7.34
CA ILE A 70 27.71 -0.61 -7.87
C ILE A 70 28.75 -0.43 -6.75
N SER A 71 28.33 0.03 -5.56
CA SER A 71 29.23 0.28 -4.42
C SER A 71 29.68 -0.99 -3.69
N HIS A 72 28.96 -2.10 -3.81
CA HIS A 72 29.37 -3.42 -3.26
C HIS A 72 30.27 -4.23 -4.21
N LYS A 73 31.03 -3.54 -5.07
CA LYS A 73 32.00 -4.15 -5.98
C LYS A 73 33.42 -4.05 -5.44
#